data_AF-A0A1F7BJD9-F1
#
_entry.id   AF-A0A1F7BJD9-F1
#
_cell.length_a   1.000
_cell.length_b   1.000
_cell.length_c   1.000
_cell.angle_alpha   90.00
_cell.angle_beta   90.00
_cell.angle_gamma   90.00
#
_symmetry.space_group_name_H-M   'P 1'
#
loop_
_entity.id
_entity.type
_entity.pdbx_description
1 polymer ?
#
loop_
_entity_poly.entity_id
_entity_poly.type
_entity_poly.pdbx_seq_one_letter_code
_entity_poly.pdbx_strand_id
1 'polypeptide(L)'
;MHVKHLRRKLTILGIVAAVMLGVGIGMGMRGKSADTPRIEYFDVDKKNFVAESYKIKRMEVWTVPEGAKSENQWNSLGLMKRSSHWFSWAAWELPIPEKPVAVYQIMVRGYDESGTEMDRVTLPWIGEATLKKEVWKLEN
;
A
#
# COMPACT_ATOMS: atom_id res chain seq x y z
N MET A 1 41.72 0.18 -38.51
CA MET A 1 41.85 -0.47 -37.19
C MET A 1 40.77 0.12 -36.28
N HIS A 2 39.67 -0.61 -36.03
CA HIS A 2 39.24 -1.08 -34.70
C HIS A 2 39.50 -0.03 -33.59
N VAL A 3 38.49 0.48 -32.90
CA VAL A 3 37.81 -0.25 -31.83
C VAL A 3 36.28 -0.04 -31.81
N LYS A 4 35.58 -1.14 -31.54
CA LYS A 4 34.14 -1.32 -31.42
C LYS A 4 33.59 -0.79 -30.10
N HIS A 5 32.33 -0.34 -30.17
CA HIS A 5 31.30 -0.29 -29.13
C HIS A 5 31.65 -0.72 -27.70
N LEU A 6 31.35 0.15 -26.73
CA LEU A 6 30.68 -0.31 -25.51
C LEU A 6 29.71 0.75 -24.98
N ARG A 7 28.42 0.50 -25.23
CA ARG A 7 27.29 1.19 -24.61
C ARG A 7 27.20 0.76 -23.14
N ARG A 8 27.20 1.70 -22.20
CA ARG A 8 26.49 1.55 -20.92
C ARG A 8 25.75 2.85 -20.63
N LYS A 9 24.44 2.80 -20.88
CA LYS A 9 23.48 3.79 -20.41
C LYS A 9 23.43 3.68 -18.88
N LEU A 10 24.00 4.66 -18.18
CA LEU A 10 23.73 4.90 -16.76
C LEU A 10 22.40 5.66 -16.70
N THR A 11 21.33 4.97 -16.31
CA THR A 11 20.06 5.59 -15.97
C THR A 11 20.24 6.30 -14.63
N ILE A 12 20.36 7.62 -14.67
CA ILE A 12 20.38 8.48 -13.49
C ILE A 12 18.98 8.43 -12.87
N LEU A 13 18.86 7.73 -11.75
CA LEU A 13 17.68 7.76 -10.89
C LEU A 13 17.68 9.12 -10.19
N GLY A 14 16.78 10.01 -10.61
CA GLY A 14 16.60 11.32 -10.03
C GLY A 14 16.08 11.23 -8.59
N ILE A 15 16.87 11.79 -7.68
CA ILE A 15 16.58 11.98 -6.26
C ILE A 15 15.42 12.98 -6.12
N VAL A 16 14.35 12.59 -5.42
CA VAL A 16 13.45 13.56 -4.78
C VAL A 16 13.46 13.26 -3.29
N ALA A 17 14.43 13.85 -2.60
CA ALA A 17 14.40 13.99 -1.16
C ALA A 17 13.65 15.29 -0.84
N ALA A 18 12.37 15.18 -0.49
CA ALA A 18 11.62 16.31 0.07
C ALA A 18 11.75 16.25 1.59
N VAL A 19 12.55 17.19 2.10
CA VAL A 19 12.77 17.47 3.52
C VAL A 19 11.48 18.06 4.11
N MET A 20 10.85 17.35 5.06
CA MET A 20 9.82 17.93 5.93
C MET A 20 10.45 18.32 7.26
N LEU A 21 10.78 19.60 7.37
CA LEU A 21 11.03 20.28 8.64
C LEU A 21 9.70 20.45 9.37
N GLY A 22 9.62 19.93 10.59
CA GLY A 22 8.44 20.04 11.44
C GLY A 22 8.31 21.38 12.14
N VAL A 23 7.06 21.86 12.23
CA VAL A 23 6.44 22.65 13.31
C VAL A 23 4.94 22.35 13.14
N GLY A 24 4.22 21.64 14.01
CA GLY A 24 3.97 21.89 15.43
C GLY A 24 2.49 22.24 15.60
N ILE A 25 1.81 21.54 16.53
CA ILE A 25 0.55 21.84 17.26
C ILE A 25 -0.60 20.83 17.00
N GLY A 26 -0.99 20.11 18.06
CA GLY A 26 -2.40 19.79 18.33
C GLY A 26 -2.78 18.31 18.53
N MET A 27 -2.81 17.88 19.80
CA MET A 27 -3.73 16.87 20.37
C MET A 27 -3.60 15.38 19.98
N GLY A 28 -3.18 14.57 20.97
CA GLY A 28 -3.74 13.22 21.15
C GLY A 28 -2.88 12.02 20.74
N MET A 29 -1.54 12.06 20.83
CA MET A 29 -0.74 10.84 20.61
C MET A 29 -0.71 9.97 21.87
N ARG A 30 -1.66 9.03 21.97
CA ARG A 30 -1.51 7.81 22.77
C ARG A 30 -0.26 7.12 22.25
N GLY A 31 0.82 7.14 23.04
CA GLY A 31 2.14 6.65 22.64
C GLY A 31 2.11 5.19 22.21
N LYS A 32 1.90 4.94 20.90
CA LYS A 32 2.42 3.75 20.25
C LYS A 32 3.94 3.92 20.28
N SER A 33 4.64 3.05 21.00
CA SER A 33 6.10 3.02 20.95
C SER A 33 6.54 3.07 19.49
N ALA A 34 7.49 3.95 19.16
CA ALA A 34 7.98 4.15 17.79
C ALA A 34 8.43 2.85 17.10
N ASP A 35 8.59 1.78 17.88
CA ASP A 35 9.08 0.48 17.45
C ASP A 35 8.04 -0.60 17.15
N THR A 36 6.74 -0.33 17.35
CA THR A 36 5.67 -1.29 17.03
C THR A 36 5.46 -1.38 15.51
N PRO A 37 5.44 -2.59 14.91
CA PRO A 37 5.10 -2.76 13.50
C PRO A 37 3.72 -2.18 13.19
N ARG A 38 3.62 -1.41 12.10
CA ARG A 38 2.39 -0.69 11.75
C ARG A 38 2.36 -0.28 10.28
N ILE A 39 1.16 -0.03 9.79
CA ILE A 39 0.89 0.53 8.48
C ILE A 39 0.64 2.02 8.67
N GLU A 40 1.40 2.83 7.96
CA GLU A 40 1.40 4.29 8.09
C GLU A 40 0.49 4.93 7.06
N TYR A 41 0.40 4.31 5.88
CA TYR A 41 -0.36 4.81 4.75
C TYR A 41 -0.87 3.66 3.89
N PHE A 42 -2.08 3.80 3.36
CA PHE A 42 -2.67 2.92 2.35
C PHE A 42 -3.63 3.72 1.46
N ASP A 43 -3.41 3.68 0.15
CA ASP A 43 -4.18 4.46 -0.82
C ASP A 43 -4.08 3.86 -2.23
N VAL A 44 -4.67 4.55 -3.20
CA VAL A 44 -4.59 4.27 -4.63
C VAL A 44 -3.79 5.36 -5.33
N ASP A 45 -2.67 4.99 -5.95
CA ASP A 45 -1.93 5.86 -6.87
C ASP A 45 -1.93 5.27 -8.29
N LYS A 46 -2.43 6.06 -9.25
CA LYS A 46 -2.58 5.71 -10.67
C LYS A 46 -3.35 4.42 -10.89
N LYS A 47 -2.64 3.29 -10.93
CA LYS A 47 -3.16 1.94 -11.18
C LYS A 47 -2.64 0.93 -10.16
N ASN A 48 -2.14 1.39 -9.02
CA ASN A 48 -1.64 0.54 -7.95
C ASN A 48 -2.31 0.91 -6.63
N PHE A 49 -2.58 -0.11 -5.83
CA PHE A 49 -2.66 0.05 -4.39
C PHE A 49 -1.25 0.31 -3.88
N VAL A 50 -1.08 1.37 -3.09
CA VAL A 50 0.19 1.78 -2.52
C VAL A 50 0.08 1.80 -1.00
N ALA A 51 1.13 1.36 -0.31
CA ALA A 51 1.19 1.41 1.14
C ALA A 51 2.60 1.70 1.64
N GLU A 52 2.68 2.31 2.82
CA GLU A 52 3.92 2.46 3.57
C GLU A 52 3.76 1.83 4.96
N SER A 53 4.83 1.19 5.43
CA SER A 53 4.81 0.54 6.74
C SER A 53 6.16 0.52 7.41
N TYR A 54 6.12 0.35 8.74
CA TYR A 54 7.27 0.18 9.60
C TYR A 54 7.28 -1.25 10.14
N LYS A 55 8.39 -1.98 9.98
CA LYS A 55 8.64 -3.36 10.44
C LYS A 55 7.64 -4.43 9.99
N ILE A 56 6.72 -4.14 9.08
CA ILE A 56 5.87 -5.14 8.44
C ILE A 56 6.69 -5.94 7.43
N LYS A 57 6.48 -7.26 7.41
CA LYS A 57 7.29 -8.21 6.63
C LYS A 57 6.57 -8.71 5.38
N ARG A 58 5.24 -8.73 5.41
CA ARG A 58 4.37 -9.09 4.28
C ARG A 58 3.12 -8.23 4.31
N MET A 59 2.64 -7.79 3.14
CA MET A 59 1.38 -7.05 3.01
C MET A 59 0.50 -7.68 1.95
N GLU A 60 -0.81 -7.68 2.21
CA GLU A 60 -1.82 -8.29 1.35
C GLU A 60 -3.04 -7.40 1.29
N VAL A 61 -3.58 -7.18 0.10
CA VAL A 61 -4.80 -6.39 -0.10
C VAL A 61 -5.99 -7.33 -0.09
N TRP A 62 -7.04 -6.96 0.64
CA TRP A 62 -8.25 -7.73 0.84
C TRP A 62 -9.49 -6.92 0.47
N THR A 63 -10.51 -7.64 -0.01
CA THR A 63 -11.85 -7.12 -0.29
C THR A 63 -12.86 -7.69 0.70
N VAL A 64 -13.77 -6.83 1.13
CA VAL A 64 -14.91 -7.19 1.96
C VAL A 64 -16.17 -7.02 1.11
N PRO A 65 -16.91 -8.10 0.81
CA PRO A 65 -18.16 -7.98 0.08
C PRO A 65 -19.25 -7.31 0.94
N GLU A 66 -20.26 -6.76 0.28
CA GLU A 66 -21.40 -6.19 0.99
C GLU A 66 -22.14 -7.27 1.80
N GLY A 67 -22.54 -6.95 3.03
CA GLY A 67 -23.23 -7.89 3.90
C GLY A 67 -22.35 -9.03 4.46
N ALA A 68 -21.03 -8.97 4.31
CA ALA A 68 -20.12 -9.91 4.96
C ALA A 68 -20.34 -9.94 6.48
N LYS A 69 -20.54 -11.14 7.03
CA LYS A 69 -20.74 -11.39 8.46
C LYS A 69 -19.46 -11.85 9.16
N SER A 70 -18.46 -12.29 8.39
CA SER A 70 -17.19 -12.83 8.93
C SER A 70 -16.04 -12.78 7.93
N GLU A 71 -14.80 -12.87 8.41
CA GLU A 71 -13.57 -12.77 7.60
C GLU A 71 -13.41 -13.89 6.56
N ASN A 72 -14.04 -15.06 6.75
CA ASN A 72 -14.02 -16.15 5.78
C ASN A 72 -14.72 -15.81 4.45
N GLN A 73 -15.50 -14.73 4.41
CA GLN A 73 -16.16 -14.23 3.19
C GLN A 73 -15.30 -13.19 2.46
N TRP A 74 -14.17 -12.79 3.05
CA TRP A 74 -13.28 -11.79 2.45
C TRP A 74 -12.40 -12.46 1.40
N ASN A 75 -12.06 -11.73 0.34
CA ASN A 75 -11.21 -12.24 -0.73
C ASN A 75 -9.92 -11.44 -0.81
N SER A 76 -8.79 -12.13 -0.85
CA SER A 76 -7.51 -11.50 -1.15
C SER A 76 -7.45 -11.08 -2.62
N LEU A 77 -7.03 -9.84 -2.86
CA LEU A 77 -6.62 -9.35 -4.20
C LEU A 77 -5.17 -9.71 -4.52
N GLY A 78 -4.39 -10.09 -3.50
CA GLY A 78 -3.03 -10.56 -3.66
C GLY A 78 -2.01 -9.87 -2.76
N LEU A 79 -0.80 -10.41 -2.82
CA LEU A 79 0.35 -9.93 -2.08
C LEU A 79 0.94 -8.67 -2.71
N MET A 80 1.16 -7.64 -1.90
CA MET A 80 1.86 -6.45 -2.33
C MET A 80 3.36 -6.75 -2.49
N LYS A 81 3.95 -6.21 -3.55
CA LYS A 81 5.40 -6.26 -3.78
C LYS A 81 6.04 -5.10 -3.06
N ARG A 82 7.15 -5.36 -2.37
CA ARG A 82 7.96 -4.30 -1.76
C ARG A 82 8.68 -3.53 -2.88
N SER A 83 8.35 -2.26 -3.08
CA SER A 83 8.96 -1.43 -4.13
C SER A 83 10.20 -0.68 -3.65
N SER A 84 10.29 -0.38 -2.35
CA SER A 84 11.49 0.16 -1.72
C SER A 84 11.62 -0.24 -0.25
N HIS A 85 12.84 -0.13 0.28
CA HIS A 85 13.13 -0.42 1.67
C HIS A 85 14.24 0.49 2.20
N TRP A 86 13.97 1.20 3.29
CA TRP A 86 14.90 2.08 3.97
C TRP A 86 14.85 1.81 5.47
N PHE A 87 15.90 1.20 6.02
CA PHE A 87 15.96 0.76 7.41
C PHE A 87 14.79 -0.15 7.81
N SER A 88 13.86 0.33 8.64
CA SER A 88 12.68 -0.41 9.07
C SER A 88 11.44 -0.03 8.26
N TRP A 89 11.55 0.92 7.34
CA TRP A 89 10.47 1.39 6.49
C TRP A 89 10.44 0.64 5.16
N ALA A 90 9.24 0.41 4.64
CA ALA A 90 9.04 -0.22 3.35
C ALA A 90 7.86 0.41 2.62
N ALA A 91 8.03 0.65 1.33
CA ALA A 91 6.95 0.98 0.42
C ALA A 91 6.50 -0.28 -0.33
N TRP A 92 5.20 -0.36 -0.60
CA TRP A 92 4.53 -1.54 -1.13
C TRP A 92 3.59 -1.16 -2.24
N GLU A 93 3.53 -2.01 -3.26
CA GLU A 93 2.69 -1.78 -4.44
C GLU A 93 1.99 -3.08 -4.86
N LEU A 94 0.73 -2.97 -5.23
CA LEU A 94 -0.02 -4.03 -5.90
C LEU A 94 -0.81 -3.42 -7.07
N PRO A 95 -0.62 -3.89 -8.32
CA PRO A 95 -1.44 -3.44 -9.43
C PRO A 95 -2.92 -3.70 -9.18
N ILE A 96 -3.74 -2.68 -9.43
CA ILE A 96 -5.19 -2.78 -9.36
C ILE A 96 -5.66 -3.70 -10.50
N PRO A 97 -6.51 -4.70 -10.23
CA PRO A 97 -7.07 -5.55 -11.27
C PRO A 97 -7.78 -4.73 -12.35
N GLU A 98 -7.53 -5.02 -13.62
CA GLU A 98 -8.15 -4.28 -14.74
C GLU A 98 -9.68 -4.35 -14.71
N LYS A 99 -10.22 -5.50 -14.28
CA LYS A 99 -11.65 -5.70 -14.11
C LYS A 99 -12.07 -5.30 -12.69
N PRO A 100 -13.04 -4.39 -12.54
CA PRO A 100 -13.62 -4.07 -11.26
C PRO A 100 -14.16 -5.31 -10.56
N VAL A 101 -13.94 -5.36 -9.25
CA VAL A 101 -14.48 -6.40 -8.38
C VAL A 101 -15.69 -5.81 -7.66
N ALA A 102 -16.75 -6.62 -7.48
CA ALA A 102 -17.86 -6.23 -6.63
C ALA A 102 -17.40 -6.30 -5.16
N VAL A 103 -17.25 -5.15 -4.52
CA VAL A 103 -16.67 -5.02 -3.18
C VAL A 103 -17.28 -3.82 -2.46
N TYR A 104 -17.50 -3.94 -1.15
CA TYR A 104 -18.02 -2.87 -0.30
C TYR A 104 -16.91 -2.10 0.42
N GLN A 105 -15.79 -2.77 0.74
CA GLN A 105 -14.62 -2.15 1.37
C GLN A 105 -13.33 -2.85 0.91
N ILE A 106 -12.26 -2.08 0.74
CA ILE A 106 -10.91 -2.57 0.47
C ILE A 106 -10.00 -2.22 1.64
N MET A 107 -9.16 -3.16 2.05
CA MET A 107 -8.19 -2.97 3.11
C MET A 107 -6.86 -3.62 2.80
N VAL A 108 -5.83 -3.24 3.52
CA VAL A 108 -4.54 -3.90 3.52
C VAL A 108 -4.26 -4.49 4.90
N ARG A 109 -3.73 -5.71 4.93
CA ARG A 109 -3.29 -6.41 6.15
C ARG A 109 -1.78 -6.54 6.10
N GLY A 110 -1.13 -6.22 7.21
CA GLY A 110 0.30 -6.33 7.43
C GLY A 110 0.61 -7.50 8.36
N TYR A 111 1.61 -8.29 8.00
CA TYR A 111 2.02 -9.49 8.74
C TYR A 111 3.50 -9.48 9.05
N ASP A 112 3.88 -10.23 10.08
CA ASP A 112 5.28 -10.57 10.37
C ASP A 112 5.80 -11.77 9.54
N GLU A 113 7.02 -12.21 9.82
CA GLU A 113 7.66 -13.37 9.15
C GLU A 113 6.96 -14.71 9.43
N SER A 114 6.28 -14.83 10.57
CA SER A 114 5.51 -16.02 10.96
C SER A 114 4.12 -16.08 10.32
N GLY A 115 3.69 -14.99 9.68
CA GLY A 115 2.35 -14.84 9.14
C GLY A 115 1.32 -14.33 10.15
N THR A 116 1.76 -13.91 11.34
CA THR A 116 0.91 -13.26 12.34
C THR A 116 0.54 -11.87 11.85
N GLU A 117 -0.74 -11.52 11.89
CA GLU A 117 -1.18 -10.17 11.54
C GLU A 117 -0.75 -9.17 12.61
N MET A 118 -0.10 -8.10 12.17
CA MET A 118 0.44 -7.05 13.03
C MET A 118 -0.40 -5.77 12.97
N ASP A 119 -1.02 -5.48 11.82
CA ASP A 119 -1.83 -4.28 11.62
C ASP A 119 -2.74 -4.42 10.38
N ARG A 120 -3.79 -3.59 10.30
CA ARG A 120 -4.65 -3.46 9.11
C ARG A 120 -5.18 -2.04 8.95
N VAL A 121 -5.32 -1.59 7.71
CA VAL A 121 -5.85 -0.26 7.36
C VAL A 121 -6.80 -0.38 6.18
N THR A 122 -7.91 0.34 6.23
CA THR A 122 -8.94 0.37 5.18
C THR A 122 -8.78 1.62 4.32
N LEU A 123 -9.11 1.52 3.03
CA LEU A 123 -9.32 2.73 2.22
C LEU A 123 -10.44 3.58 2.83
N PRO A 124 -10.40 4.91 2.65
CA PRO A 124 -11.44 5.80 3.20
C PRO A 124 -12.77 5.68 2.45
N TRP A 125 -12.80 5.00 1.29
CA TRP A 125 -14.00 4.84 0.46
C TRP A 125 -14.74 3.55 0.80
N ILE A 126 -16.04 3.69 1.05
CA ILE A 126 -16.95 2.59 1.38
C ILE A 126 -18.12 2.61 0.39
N GLY A 127 -18.58 1.42 0.01
CA GLY A 127 -19.67 1.20 -0.93
C GLY A 127 -19.17 0.91 -2.34
N GLU A 128 -19.86 0.00 -3.03
CA GLU A 128 -19.43 -0.51 -4.35
C GLU A 128 -19.34 0.60 -5.40
N ALA A 129 -20.33 1.51 -5.45
CA ALA A 129 -20.33 2.61 -6.39
C ALA A 129 -19.14 3.57 -6.17
N THR A 130 -18.88 3.93 -4.90
CA THR A 130 -17.75 4.80 -4.54
C THR A 130 -16.42 4.14 -4.90
N LEU A 131 -16.26 2.85 -4.60
CA LEU A 131 -15.02 2.12 -4.91
C LEU A 131 -14.80 1.99 -6.41
N LYS A 132 -15.84 1.69 -7.21
CA LYS A 132 -15.74 1.66 -8.68
C LYS A 132 -15.28 3.01 -9.24
N LYS A 133 -15.80 4.11 -8.70
CA LYS A 133 -15.38 5.45 -9.08
C LYS A 133 -13.95 5.76 -8.65
N GLU A 134 -13.61 5.56 -7.39
CA GLU A 134 -12.34 6.05 -6.85
C GLU A 134 -11.14 5.14 -7.20
N VAL A 135 -11.34 3.82 -7.20
CA VAL A 135 -10.28 2.84 -7.48
C VAL A 135 -10.18 2.52 -8.97
N TRP A 136 -11.32 2.32 -9.65
CA TRP A 136 -11.36 1.91 -11.06
C TRP A 136 -11.65 3.05 -12.04
N LYS A 137 -11.92 4.27 -11.56
CA LYS A 137 -12.25 5.43 -12.39
C LYS A 137 -13.41 5.15 -13.36
N LEU A 138 -14.38 4.34 -12.92
CA LEU A 138 -15.63 4.15 -13.63
C LEU A 138 -16.58 5.29 -13.30
N GLU A 139 -17.02 6.00 -14.33
CA GLU A 139 -18.13 6.93 -14.25
C GLU A 139 -19.43 6.15 -14.45
N ASN A 140 -20.42 6.39 -13.59
CA ASN A 140 -21.78 5.85 -13.75
C ASN A 140 -22.53 6.63 -14.82
#